data_AF-A0AAD9ZVC9-F1
#
_entry.id   AF-A0AAD9ZVC9-F1
#
_cell.length_a   1.000
_cell.length_b   1.000
_cell.length_c   1.000
_cell.angle_alpha   90.00
_cell.angle_beta   90.00
_cell.angle_gamma   90.00
#
_symmetry.space_group_name_H-M   'P 1'
#
loop_
_entity.id
_entity.type
_entity.pdbx_description
1 polymer ?
#
loop_
_entity_poly.entity_id
_entity_poly.type
_entity_poly.pdbx_seq_one_letter_code
_entity_poly.pdbx_strand_id
1 'polypeptide(L)'
;MILFSWNIRGLGRPENRKVVRNLVMSLKPQLLFIQESKLNKFDSRVIKSLGGSILTSGMGVEATGSAGGLITLRNEELFTVKTCISNDRSIILSRELVRLRKDVVFCNVYATNRECERKEL
;
A
#
# COMPACT_ATOMS: atom_id res chain seq x y z
N MET A 1 -8.96 3.84 -14.15
CA MET A 1 -8.15 3.08 -13.17
C MET A 1 -8.47 3.60 -11.80
N ILE A 2 -8.69 2.75 -10.81
CA ILE A 2 -9.06 3.18 -9.44
C ILE A 2 -7.92 2.86 -8.47
N LEU A 3 -7.39 3.89 -7.83
CA LEU A 3 -6.37 3.81 -6.78
C LEU A 3 -6.94 4.42 -5.51
N PHE A 4 -6.79 3.72 -4.38
CA PHE A 4 -7.03 4.30 -3.06
C PHE A 4 -5.72 4.50 -2.32
N SER A 5 -5.63 5.58 -1.56
CA SER A 5 -4.55 5.84 -0.62
C SER A 5 -5.14 6.20 0.72
N TRP A 6 -4.73 5.48 1.77
CA TRP A 6 -5.33 5.64 3.09
C TRP A 6 -4.32 5.47 4.22
N ASN A 7 -4.12 6.54 4.97
CA ASN A 7 -3.49 6.49 6.28
C ASN A 7 -4.48 5.92 7.31
N ILE A 8 -4.32 4.64 7.67
CA ILE A 8 -5.27 3.90 8.51
C ILE A 8 -4.98 4.03 10.01
N ARG A 9 -3.78 4.48 10.38
CA ARG A 9 -3.31 4.63 11.78
C ARG A 9 -3.32 3.34 12.62
N GLY A 10 -3.33 2.18 11.97
CA GLY A 10 -3.09 0.86 12.57
C GLY A 10 -3.98 -0.24 12.03
N LEU A 11 -3.38 -1.39 11.71
CA LEU A 11 -4.05 -2.62 11.24
C LEU A 11 -3.91 -3.79 12.21
N GLY A 12 -3.42 -3.56 13.42
CA GLY A 12 -3.28 -4.62 14.43
C GLY A 12 -4.61 -5.27 14.82
N ARG A 13 -5.70 -4.49 14.79
CA ARG A 13 -7.05 -4.93 15.15
C ARG A 13 -7.79 -5.56 13.96
N PRO A 14 -8.43 -6.74 14.13
CA PRO A 14 -9.20 -7.39 13.07
C PRO A 14 -10.30 -6.51 12.46
N GLU A 15 -10.92 -5.64 13.27
CA GLU A 15 -11.98 -4.73 12.85
C GLU A 15 -11.46 -3.75 11.79
N ASN A 16 -10.27 -3.18 11.99
CA ASN A 16 -9.65 -2.26 11.05
C ASN A 16 -9.34 -2.97 9.72
N ARG A 17 -8.87 -4.22 9.78
CA ARG A 17 -8.65 -5.05 8.58
C ARG A 17 -9.96 -5.34 7.84
N LYS A 18 -11.04 -5.59 8.57
CA LYS A 18 -12.37 -5.82 8.00
C LYS A 18 -12.90 -4.58 7.28
N VAL A 19 -12.70 -3.38 7.84
CA VAL A 19 -13.08 -2.13 7.17
C VAL A 19 -12.35 -1.97 5.84
N VAL A 20 -11.03 -2.18 5.83
CA VAL A 20 -10.23 -2.15 4.60
C VAL A 20 -10.72 -3.18 3.59
N ARG A 21 -10.96 -4.43 4.04
CA ARG A 21 -11.47 -5.49 3.18
C ARG A 21 -12.81 -5.14 2.57
N ASN A 22 -13.74 -4.61 3.36
CA ASN A 22 -15.05 -4.21 2.86
C ASN A 22 -14.92 -3.14 1.77
N LEU A 23 -14.07 -2.13 1.99
CA LEU A 23 -13.77 -1.11 0.98
C LEU A 23 -13.24 -1.74 -0.32
N VAL A 24 -12.29 -2.67 -0.21
CA VAL A 24 -11.73 -3.38 -1.37
C VAL A 24 -12.79 -4.19 -2.11
N MET A 25 -13.63 -4.93 -1.41
CA MET A 25 -14.67 -5.77 -2.03
C MET A 25 -15.77 -4.93 -2.68
N SER A 26 -16.14 -3.80 -2.09
CA SER A 26 -17.17 -2.90 -2.60
C SER A 26 -16.71 -2.08 -3.80
N LEU A 27 -15.52 -1.48 -3.72
CA LEU A 27 -15.04 -0.52 -4.72
C LEU A 27 -14.14 -1.16 -5.78
N LYS A 28 -13.69 -2.39 -5.55
CA LYS A 28 -12.83 -3.18 -6.43
C LYS A 28 -11.65 -2.38 -7.02
N PRO A 29 -10.83 -1.73 -6.17
CA PRO A 29 -9.72 -0.95 -6.66
C PRO A 29 -8.68 -1.83 -7.34
N GLN A 30 -7.87 -1.19 -8.15
CA GLN A 30 -6.75 -1.79 -8.85
C GLN A 30 -5.45 -1.69 -8.03
N LEU A 31 -5.32 -0.63 -7.25
CA LEU A 31 -4.20 -0.36 -6.37
C LEU A 31 -4.72 0.20 -5.04
N LEU A 32 -4.13 -0.24 -3.93
CA LEU A 32 -4.40 0.28 -2.59
C LEU A 32 -3.09 0.61 -1.90
N PHE A 33 -2.93 1.85 -1.51
CA PHE A 33 -1.87 2.35 -0.65
C PHE A 33 -2.39 2.49 0.77
N ILE A 34 -1.65 1.93 1.72
CA ILE A 34 -1.88 2.12 3.14
C ILE A 34 -0.63 2.70 3.76
N GLN A 35 -0.84 3.73 4.60
CA GLN A 35 0.18 4.30 5.47
C GLN A 35 -0.21 4.12 6.95
N GLU A 36 0.80 4.17 7.82
CA GLU A 36 0.65 3.94 9.27
C GLU A 36 -0.05 2.60 9.55
N SER A 37 0.41 1.54 8.87
CA SER A 37 -0.13 0.19 9.07
C SER A 37 0.14 -0.32 10.48
N LYS A 38 1.24 0.14 11.12
CA LYS A 38 1.71 -0.29 12.44
C LYS A 38 1.84 -1.80 12.59
N LEU A 39 2.05 -2.50 11.48
CA LEU A 39 2.29 -3.94 11.48
C LEU A 39 3.79 -4.18 11.52
N ASN A 40 4.24 -4.93 12.52
CA ASN A 40 5.62 -5.43 12.64
C ASN A 40 5.90 -6.63 11.74
N LYS A 41 4.91 -7.12 11.00
CA LYS A 41 5.04 -8.22 10.05
C LYS A 41 4.14 -8.01 8.85
N PHE A 42 4.71 -8.13 7.65
CA PHE A 42 3.95 -8.19 6.40
C PHE A 42 4.13 -9.55 5.72
N ASP A 43 3.03 -10.29 5.54
CA ASP A 43 3.05 -11.59 4.88
C ASP A 43 1.78 -11.83 4.04
N SER A 44 1.70 -13.00 3.41
CA SER A 44 0.56 -13.38 2.57
C SER A 44 -0.78 -13.42 3.32
N ARG A 45 -0.77 -13.58 4.65
CA ARG A 45 -2.00 -13.53 5.47
C ARG A 45 -2.50 -12.09 5.59
N VAL A 46 -1.60 -11.11 5.70
CA VAL A 46 -1.96 -9.69 5.66
C VAL A 46 -2.62 -9.36 4.31
N ILE A 47 -2.00 -9.76 3.19
CA ILE A 47 -2.57 -9.56 1.84
C ILE A 47 -3.97 -10.16 1.75
N LYS A 48 -4.14 -11.45 2.10
CA LYS A 48 -5.45 -12.11 2.07
C LYS A 48 -6.48 -11.44 2.97
N SER A 49 -6.06 -10.93 4.14
CA SER A 49 -6.98 -10.31 5.10
C SER A 49 -7.54 -8.98 4.58
N LEU A 50 -6.70 -8.15 3.95
CA LEU A 50 -7.03 -6.81 3.48
C LEU A 50 -7.56 -6.80 2.04
N GLY A 51 -6.89 -7.52 1.14
CA GLY A 51 -7.13 -7.50 -0.30
C GLY A 51 -8.23 -8.44 -0.78
N GLY A 52 -8.60 -9.44 0.03
CA GLY A 52 -9.60 -10.43 -0.33
C GLY A 52 -9.24 -11.16 -1.63
N SER A 53 -10.20 -11.31 -2.53
CA SER A 53 -9.98 -11.88 -3.87
C SER A 53 -9.66 -10.82 -4.93
N ILE A 54 -9.69 -9.52 -4.58
CA ILE A 54 -9.50 -8.43 -5.54
C ILE A 54 -8.04 -8.03 -5.65
N LEU A 55 -7.39 -7.80 -4.50
CA LEU A 55 -5.98 -7.41 -4.43
C LEU A 55 -5.17 -8.61 -3.95
N THR A 56 -4.58 -9.32 -4.90
CA THR A 56 -4.00 -10.65 -4.69
C THR A 56 -2.51 -10.62 -4.38
N SER A 57 -1.83 -9.49 -4.59
CA SER A 57 -0.46 -9.31 -4.10
C SER A 57 -0.16 -7.92 -3.61
N GLY A 58 1.03 -7.78 -3.04
CA GLY A 58 1.46 -6.52 -2.51
C GLY A 58 2.84 -6.61 -1.91
N MET A 59 3.24 -5.50 -1.34
CA MET A 59 4.51 -5.31 -0.67
C MET A 59 4.26 -4.47 0.57
N GLY A 60 5.08 -4.68 1.59
CA GLY A 60 4.97 -3.94 2.82
C GLY A 60 6.33 -3.59 3.36
N VAL A 61 6.40 -2.43 3.98
CA VAL A 61 7.48 -2.01 4.85
C VAL A 61 6.93 -2.12 6.26
N GLU A 62 7.60 -2.92 7.08
CA GLU A 62 7.16 -3.20 8.45
C GLU A 62 7.39 -1.97 9.34
N ALA A 63 6.53 -1.82 10.34
CA ALA A 63 6.67 -0.78 11.36
C ALA A 63 7.75 -1.18 12.38
N THR A 64 8.54 -0.22 12.84
CA THR A 64 9.42 -0.40 14.01
C THR A 64 8.66 0.05 15.25
N GLY A 65 8.25 -0.91 16.08
CA GLY A 65 7.39 -0.63 17.24
C GLY A 65 6.01 -0.12 16.80
N SER A 66 5.61 1.06 17.27
CA SER A 66 4.32 1.69 16.95
C SER A 66 4.40 2.72 15.82
N ALA A 67 5.58 2.92 15.22
CA ALA A 67 5.83 3.96 14.25
C ALA A 67 5.82 3.43 12.80
N GLY A 68 4.99 4.04 11.96
CA GLY A 68 5.03 3.86 10.51
C GLY A 68 4.40 2.56 10.01
N GLY A 69 5.07 1.96 9.03
CA GLY A 69 4.56 0.82 8.27
C GLY A 69 3.78 1.27 7.03
N LEU A 70 4.17 0.74 5.88
CA LEU A 70 3.57 1.01 4.58
C LEU A 70 3.13 -0.29 3.96
N ILE A 71 2.00 -0.27 3.27
CA ILE A 71 1.54 -1.43 2.50
C ILE A 71 1.04 -0.92 1.17
N THR A 72 1.46 -1.58 0.09
CA THR A 72 0.83 -1.46 -1.21
C THR A 72 0.26 -2.79 -1.63
N LEU A 73 -1.04 -2.84 -1.91
CA LEU A 73 -1.71 -3.99 -2.50
C LEU A 73 -2.14 -3.69 -3.94
N ARG A 74 -2.15 -4.71 -4.79
CA ARG A 74 -2.49 -4.64 -6.21
C ARG A 74 -3.25 -5.88 -6.66
N ASN A 75 -4.07 -5.71 -7.69
CA ASN A 75 -4.63 -6.83 -8.43
C ASN A 75 -3.58 -7.31 -9.46
N GLU A 76 -3.06 -8.54 -9.32
CA GLU A 76 -1.98 -9.04 -10.19
C GLU A 76 -2.41 -9.31 -11.63
N GLU A 77 -3.66 -9.74 -11.85
CA GLU A 77 -4.22 -9.97 -13.19
C GLU A 77 -4.24 -8.66 -13.98
N LEU A 78 -4.44 -7.55 -13.27
CA LEU A 78 -4.45 -6.23 -13.85
C LEU A 78 -3.10 -5.54 -13.75
N PHE A 79 -2.16 -5.94 -12.87
CA PHE A 79 -0.87 -5.26 -12.55
C PHE A 79 0.39 -6.13 -12.53
N THR A 80 1.09 -6.19 -13.69
CA THR A 80 2.49 -6.64 -13.78
C THR A 80 3.46 -5.50 -13.44
N VAL A 81 4.24 -5.65 -12.37
CA VAL A 81 5.23 -4.64 -11.94
C VAL A 81 6.54 -4.83 -12.71
N LYS A 82 7.09 -3.73 -13.25
CA LYS A 82 8.41 -3.72 -13.90
C LYS A 82 9.54 -3.57 -12.89
N THR A 83 9.39 -2.64 -11.95
CA THR A 83 10.39 -2.36 -10.92
C THR A 83 9.72 -1.96 -9.62
N CYS A 84 10.28 -2.45 -8.51
CA CYS A 84 9.91 -2.08 -7.15
C CYS A 84 11.14 -1.55 -6.43
N ILE A 85 10.97 -0.43 -5.71
CA ILE A 85 11.95 0.07 -4.75
C ILE A 85 11.20 0.41 -3.47
N SER A 86 11.74 0.01 -2.32
CA SER A 86 11.15 0.35 -1.01
C SER A 86 12.23 0.82 -0.06
N ASN A 87 11.89 1.83 0.75
CA ASN A 87 12.65 2.24 1.92
C ASN A 87 11.68 2.37 3.11
N ASP A 88 12.18 2.82 4.26
CA ASP A 88 11.40 2.98 5.49
C ASP A 88 10.20 3.97 5.36
N ARG A 89 10.22 4.84 4.35
CA ARG A 89 9.27 5.96 4.16
C ARG A 89 8.48 5.91 2.85
N SER A 90 8.80 5.01 1.94
CA SER A 90 8.17 4.93 0.63
C SER A 90 8.24 3.56 0.00
N ILE A 91 7.21 3.24 -0.78
CA ILE A 91 7.17 2.11 -1.69
C ILE A 91 6.90 2.67 -3.10
N ILE A 92 7.85 2.52 -3.99
CA ILE A 92 7.80 2.98 -5.38
C ILE A 92 7.58 1.78 -6.30
N LEU A 93 6.60 1.89 -7.19
CA LEU A 93 6.20 0.86 -8.12
C LEU A 93 6.15 1.44 -9.53
N SER A 94 7.07 1.00 -10.39
CA SER A 94 7.05 1.35 -11.81
C SER A 94 6.35 0.26 -12.63
N ARG A 95 5.53 0.68 -13.58
CA ARG A 95 4.78 -0.22 -14.45
C ARG A 95 4.40 0.40 -15.79
N GLU A 96 4.37 -0.43 -16.83
CA GLU A 96 3.67 -0.12 -18.07
C GLU A 96 2.16 -0.30 -17.98
N LEU A 97 1.41 0.76 -18.23
CA LEU A 97 -0.02 0.67 -18.46
C LEU A 97 -0.24 0.15 -19.89
N VAL A 98 -0.48 -1.17 -20.01
CA VAL A 98 -0.68 -1.88 -21.27
C VAL A 98 -1.69 -1.18 -22.20
N ARG A 99 -2.79 -0.65 -21.64
CA ARG A 99 -3.80 0.09 -22.40
C ARG A 99 -3.35 1.47 -22.91
N LEU A 100 -2.36 2.08 -22.28
CA LEU A 100 -1.90 3.45 -22.58
C LEU A 100 -0.52 3.49 -23.24
N ARG A 101 0.19 2.35 -23.36
CA ARG A 101 1.58 2.26 -23.85
C ARG A 101 2.51 3.30 -23.19
N LYS A 102 2.29 3.55 -21.90
CA LYS A 102 3.07 4.50 -21.10
C LYS A 102 3.52 3.82 -19.82
N ASP A 103 4.77 4.10 -19.45
CA ASP A 103 5.27 3.77 -18.12
C ASP A 103 4.73 4.78 -17.11
N VAL A 104 4.10 4.27 -16.06
CA VAL A 104 3.57 5.01 -14.93
C VAL A 104 4.21 4.49 -13.67
N VAL A 105 4.66 5.43 -12.85
CA VAL A 105 5.23 5.17 -11.54
C VAL A 105 4.23 5.58 -10.48
N PHE A 106 3.94 4.66 -9.56
CA PHE A 106 3.11 4.92 -8.40
C PHE A 106 3.97 4.87 -7.14
N CYS A 107 3.89 5.91 -6.31
CA CYS A 107 4.67 6.01 -5.09
C CYS A 107 3.72 6.09 -3.87
N ASN A 108 3.76 5.08 -3.02
CA ASN A 108 3.16 5.15 -1.69
C ASN A 108 4.18 5.78 -0.75
N VAL A 109 4.00 7.04 -0.39
CA VAL A 109 4.93 7.82 0.44
C VAL A 109 4.27 8.18 1.75
N TYR A 110 5.04 8.14 2.84
CA TYR A 110 4.65 8.73 4.10
C TYR A 110 5.78 9.61 4.64
N ALA A 111 5.56 10.93 4.59
CA ALA A 111 6.51 11.91 5.10
C ALA A 111 6.51 11.91 6.63
N THR A 112 7.69 12.11 7.23
CA THR A 112 7.86 12.22 8.68
C THR A 112 7.18 13.49 9.20
N ASN A 113 6.50 13.37 10.33
CA ASN A 113 5.86 14.51 10.99
C ASN A 113 6.84 15.31 11.87
N ARG A 114 8.16 15.08 11.72
CA ARG A 114 9.21 15.76 12.48
C ARG A 114 9.51 17.11 11.84
N GLU A 115 9.36 18.20 12.60
CA GLU A 115 9.58 19.57 12.11
C GLU A 115 11.01 19.79 11.58
N CYS A 116 12.01 19.09 12.11
CA CYS A 116 13.40 19.18 11.61
C CYS A 116 13.60 18.65 10.19
N GLU A 117 12.74 17.72 9.73
CA GLU A 117 12.79 17.10 8.39
C GLU A 117 11.86 17.79 7.39
N ARG A 118 11.12 18.83 7.82
CA ARG A 118 10.27 19.69 6.98
C ARG A 118 11.04 20.75 6.19
N LYS A 119 12.38 20.70 6.18
CA LYS A 119 13.19 21.68 5.46
C LYS A 119 13.02 21.50 3.95
N GLU A 120 12.27 22.44 3.38
CA GLU A 120 12.17 22.80 1.96
C GLU A 120 11.66 21.68 1.03
N LEU A 121 10.33 21.61 0.92
CA LEU A 121 9.68 21.25 -0.34
C LEU A 121 9.58 22.50 -1.22
#